data_AF-A0A0F9MN86-F1
#
_entry.id   AF-A0A0F9MN86-F1
#
_cell.length_a   1.000
_cell.length_b   1.000
_cell.length_c   1.000
_cell.angle_alpha   90.00
_cell.angle_beta   90.00
_cell.angle_gamma   90.00
#
_symmetry.space_group_name_H-M   'P 1'
#
loop_
_entity.id
_entity.type
_entity.pdbx_description
1 polymer ?
#
loop_
_entity_poly.entity_id
_entity_poly.type
_entity_poly.pdbx_seq_one_letter_code
_entity_poly.pdbx_strand_id
1 'polypeptide(L)'
;MPKTEEQPFQIDFTGRLITGYNATKIVQEDQRRVVVNFQTLENMMYNDRGIEGVPGMTPINTTPITTYTSIRNMFQFRKSQPAETHLLVQAWNSGETASRVLVNTTAIPSQGDFNATALHTDDSSAGKGRFSNAPLAHVCYCNSVETMIYGGTESRVAGFILFDANASSFTHDYTEKVKNTKTDSDNVATMKKDGAGTPTVSLYIGNVMPLKNIKFYIATANATTGTLSVDLWNGSSFVAVSNLTDGTASGGVPFAQTGTVTFDTTETTAKTSIREGVLGFWYRVQITNCDNTTTISQCTVGVPFQPIQDLYDGVPRKFIKVFYDDDSASSFLDNTVNVSKDEYFFDTSTGGDTSTYMVLSAMATADSIFVGSFERIQGFQVKLIPGDENTTAATTMSVSYWDGAAYQALTITDGTSQNSISLAQNGFVTWAPKAENVEFKQSIGGEEALYFYKITFDKVLTADAVRVFFMSYIPVQRPIQGYKFSINAKNRLMLFSDKNG
;
A
#
# COMPACT_ATOMS: atom_id res chain seq x y z
N MET A 1 27.67 7.73 -11.47
CA MET A 1 27.84 6.61 -12.43
C MET A 1 26.52 6.42 -13.15
N PRO A 2 26.49 6.33 -14.49
CA PRO A 2 25.24 6.16 -15.22
C PRO A 2 24.66 4.78 -14.89
N LYS A 3 23.36 4.71 -14.56
CA LYS A 3 22.64 3.46 -14.42
C LYS A 3 22.55 2.82 -15.81
N THR A 4 23.25 1.71 -16.00
CA THR A 4 23.10 0.86 -17.17
C THR A 4 21.65 0.36 -17.20
N GLU A 5 20.92 0.63 -18.29
CA GLU A 5 19.58 0.07 -18.51
C GLU A 5 19.62 -1.45 -18.40
N GLU A 6 18.77 -2.02 -17.55
CA GLU A 6 18.60 -3.47 -17.45
C GLU A 6 17.98 -3.98 -18.77
N GLN A 7 18.82 -4.57 -19.61
CA GLN A 7 18.38 -5.24 -20.83
C GLN A 7 17.40 -6.37 -20.48
N PRO A 8 16.26 -6.51 -21.19
CA PRO A 8 15.33 -7.60 -20.96
C PRO A 8 16.03 -8.95 -21.25
N PHE A 9 16.23 -9.73 -20.20
CA PHE A 9 16.75 -11.10 -20.28
C PHE A 9 15.58 -12.07 -20.37
N GLN A 10 15.48 -12.77 -21.49
CA GLN A 10 14.55 -13.88 -21.68
C GLN A 10 15.01 -15.06 -20.82
N ILE A 11 14.19 -15.45 -19.84
CA ILE A 11 14.36 -16.72 -19.13
C ILE A 11 13.79 -17.80 -20.04
N ASP A 12 14.66 -18.41 -20.83
CA ASP A 12 14.31 -19.58 -21.62
C ASP A 12 14.04 -20.76 -20.68
N PHE A 13 12.76 -21.01 -20.39
CA PHE A 13 12.30 -22.28 -19.82
C PHE A 13 12.41 -23.38 -20.90
N THR A 14 13.63 -23.71 -21.30
CA THR A 14 13.93 -24.81 -22.24
C THR A 14 13.87 -26.19 -21.57
N GLY A 15 13.58 -26.24 -20.27
CA GLY A 15 13.31 -27.47 -19.55
C GLY A 15 11.86 -27.94 -19.72
N ARG A 16 11.67 -29.19 -20.16
CA ARG A 16 10.37 -29.86 -20.12
C ARG A 16 9.94 -30.00 -18.65
N LEU A 17 8.78 -29.46 -18.27
CA LEU A 17 8.15 -29.75 -16.98
C LEU A 17 7.70 -31.23 -17.01
N ILE A 18 8.48 -32.13 -16.41
CA ILE A 18 8.17 -33.57 -16.39
C ILE A 18 7.23 -33.84 -15.21
N THR A 19 5.93 -33.75 -15.45
CA THR A 19 4.87 -33.96 -14.45
C THR A 19 4.63 -35.44 -14.08
N GLY A 20 5.34 -36.38 -14.72
CA GLY A 20 5.14 -37.82 -14.57
C GLY A 20 6.11 -38.54 -13.61
N TYR A 21 7.11 -37.85 -13.03
CA TYR A 21 8.05 -38.48 -12.10
C TYR A 21 7.65 -38.24 -10.65
N ASN A 22 7.51 -39.32 -9.89
CA ASN A 22 7.35 -39.26 -8.45
C ASN A 22 8.67 -38.78 -7.82
N ALA A 23 8.69 -37.56 -7.29
CA ALA A 23 9.87 -36.93 -6.69
C ALA A 23 10.42 -37.67 -5.45
N THR A 24 9.75 -38.72 -4.96
CA THR A 24 10.22 -39.54 -3.83
C THR A 24 10.87 -40.88 -4.22
N LYS A 25 10.86 -41.29 -5.50
CA LYS A 25 11.52 -42.54 -5.93
C LYS A 25 13.00 -42.30 -6.24
N ILE A 26 13.87 -42.62 -5.28
CA ILE A 26 15.32 -42.45 -5.39
C ILE A 26 16.04 -43.68 -5.98
N VAL A 27 15.41 -44.86 -6.05
CA VAL A 27 16.04 -46.06 -6.65
C VAL A 27 14.97 -46.97 -7.29
N GLN A 28 15.33 -47.66 -8.37
CA GLN A 28 14.60 -48.84 -8.87
C GLN A 28 15.50 -50.09 -8.71
N GLU A 29 14.92 -51.20 -8.29
CA GLU A 29 15.57 -52.49 -8.05
C GLU A 29 16.08 -53.12 -9.36
N ASP A 30 17.21 -52.66 -9.90
CA ASP A 30 18.09 -53.49 -10.75
C ASP A 30 19.52 -52.92 -10.81
N GLN A 31 20.52 -53.79 -10.74
CA GLN A 31 21.91 -53.56 -10.34
C GLN A 31 22.81 -52.84 -11.37
N ARG A 32 22.42 -51.73 -12.01
CA ARG A 32 23.36 -50.92 -12.80
C ARG A 32 23.20 -49.41 -12.57
N ARG A 33 24.27 -48.81 -12.03
CA ARG A 33 24.41 -47.37 -11.79
C ARG A 33 24.23 -46.57 -13.08
N VAL A 34 23.08 -45.91 -13.21
CA VAL A 34 22.78 -44.87 -14.20
C VAL A 34 22.65 -43.54 -13.43
N VAL A 35 23.16 -42.45 -14.02
CA VAL A 35 23.11 -41.10 -13.43
C VAL A 35 21.66 -40.72 -13.14
N VAL A 36 21.35 -40.58 -11.86
CA VAL A 36 20.06 -40.15 -11.32
C VAL A 36 20.14 -38.64 -11.15
N ASN A 37 19.32 -37.88 -11.89
CA ASN A 37 19.22 -36.43 -11.71
C ASN A 37 18.81 -36.12 -10.26
N PHE A 38 19.45 -35.09 -9.68
CA PHE A 38 19.48 -34.69 -8.26
C PHE A 38 20.37 -35.58 -7.38
N GLN A 39 21.64 -35.20 -7.30
CA GLN A 39 22.65 -35.81 -6.45
C GLN A 39 22.20 -35.80 -4.98
N THR A 40 22.22 -37.00 -4.41
CA THR A 40 22.31 -37.35 -2.98
C THR A 40 22.29 -36.20 -1.98
N LEU A 41 21.27 -36.17 -1.12
CA LEU A 41 21.33 -35.50 0.17
C LEU A 41 22.40 -36.21 1.03
N GLU A 42 23.64 -35.82 0.87
CA GLU A 42 24.77 -36.26 1.71
C GLU A 42 24.72 -35.51 3.05
N ASN A 43 25.04 -36.21 4.15
CA ASN A 43 25.06 -35.68 5.53
C ASN A 43 23.70 -35.48 6.23
N MET A 44 22.66 -36.22 5.85
CA MET A 44 21.46 -36.38 6.67
C MET A 44 21.31 -37.84 7.08
N MET A 45 20.94 -38.10 8.35
CA MET A 45 20.61 -39.46 8.77
C MET A 45 19.21 -39.80 8.28
N TYR A 46 18.94 -41.07 8.02
CA TYR A 46 17.62 -41.54 7.60
C TYR A 46 17.22 -42.72 8.46
N ASN A 47 15.92 -42.84 8.71
CA ASN A 47 15.28 -44.06 9.20
C ASN A 47 14.10 -44.41 8.28
N ASP A 48 13.45 -45.55 8.53
CA ASP A 48 12.31 -46.02 7.72
C ASP A 48 11.11 -45.05 7.71
N ARG A 49 11.14 -44.01 8.55
CA ARG A 49 10.10 -42.97 8.66
C ARG A 49 10.52 -41.61 8.09
N GLY A 50 11.76 -41.44 7.62
CA GLY A 50 12.22 -40.21 6.98
C GLY A 50 13.64 -39.78 7.38
N ILE A 51 13.92 -38.48 7.25
CA ILE A 51 15.19 -37.88 7.63
C ILE A 51 15.23 -37.69 9.15
N GLU A 52 16.28 -38.18 9.81
CA GLU A 52 16.54 -38.01 11.22
C GLU A 52 17.55 -36.88 11.45
N GLY A 53 17.32 -36.07 12.48
CA GLY A 53 18.23 -35.01 12.86
C GLY A 53 19.58 -35.56 13.31
N VAL A 54 20.68 -34.97 12.84
CA VAL A 54 22.04 -35.35 13.26
C VAL A 54 22.20 -35.06 14.76
N PRO A 55 22.83 -35.94 15.57
CA PRO A 55 23.09 -35.67 16.98
C PRO A 55 23.79 -34.31 17.15
N GLY A 56 23.23 -33.44 18.01
CA GLY A 56 23.68 -32.06 18.18
C GLY A 56 22.72 -30.99 17.66
N MET A 57 21.63 -31.36 16.98
CA MET A 57 20.56 -30.42 16.66
C MET A 57 19.84 -29.95 17.92
N THR A 58 19.62 -28.63 18.02
CA THR A 58 18.91 -28.01 19.14
C THR A 58 17.41 -27.99 18.83
N PRO A 59 16.52 -28.36 19.76
CA PRO A 59 15.08 -28.17 19.58
C PRO A 59 14.78 -26.71 19.25
N ILE A 60 13.67 -26.45 18.55
CA ILE A 60 13.28 -25.07 18.23
C ILE A 60 12.29 -24.51 19.26
N ASN A 61 11.52 -25.38 19.91
CA ASN A 61 10.54 -25.03 20.93
C ASN A 61 10.86 -25.65 22.29
N THR A 62 10.53 -24.91 23.35
CA THR A 62 10.61 -25.40 24.74
C THR A 62 9.39 -26.22 25.13
N THR A 63 8.22 -25.85 24.62
CA THR A 63 6.93 -26.46 24.92
C THR A 63 6.30 -27.04 23.64
N PRO A 64 5.79 -28.29 23.65
CA PRO A 64 5.09 -28.85 22.50
C PRO A 64 3.84 -28.05 22.13
N ILE A 65 3.58 -27.93 20.82
CA ILE A 65 2.29 -27.43 20.32
C ILE A 65 1.22 -28.47 20.69
N THR A 66 0.19 -28.07 21.44
CA THR A 66 -0.89 -28.95 21.90
C THR A 66 -2.17 -28.85 21.08
N THR A 67 -2.33 -27.76 20.33
CA THR A 67 -3.46 -27.53 19.40
C THR A 67 -2.91 -27.22 18.02
N TYR A 68 -3.54 -27.71 16.96
CA TYR A 68 -2.99 -27.62 15.60
C TYR A 68 -1.63 -28.33 15.49
N THR A 69 -1.61 -29.63 15.77
CA THR A 69 -0.39 -30.44 15.89
C THR A 69 0.15 -30.93 14.54
N SER A 70 -0.66 -30.86 13.48
CA SER A 70 -0.31 -31.37 12.15
C SER A 70 0.38 -30.28 11.33
N ILE A 71 1.69 -30.11 11.51
CA ILE A 71 2.50 -29.14 10.77
C ILE A 71 2.64 -29.60 9.30
N ARG A 72 2.28 -28.73 8.36
CA ARG A 72 2.32 -29.03 6.92
C ARG A 72 3.43 -28.30 6.18
N ASN A 73 3.79 -27.12 6.68
CA ASN A 73 4.82 -26.27 6.10
C ASN A 73 5.47 -25.42 7.18
N MET A 74 6.75 -25.14 7.02
CA MET A 74 7.56 -24.35 7.92
C MET A 74 8.49 -23.45 7.12
N PHE A 75 8.67 -22.22 7.58
CA PHE A 75 9.49 -21.22 6.91
C PHE A 75 10.20 -20.36 7.94
N GLN A 76 11.52 -20.22 7.78
CA GLN A 76 12.27 -19.27 8.57
C GLN A 76 12.34 -17.93 7.85
N PHE A 77 11.61 -16.98 8.39
CA PHE A 77 11.65 -15.59 7.98
C PHE A 77 12.89 -14.93 8.58
N ARG A 78 13.74 -14.30 7.75
CA ARG A 78 14.93 -13.58 8.21
C ARG A 78 15.04 -12.24 7.49
N LYS A 79 15.41 -11.20 8.23
CA LYS A 79 15.79 -9.90 7.70
C LYS A 79 17.13 -9.45 8.28
N SER A 80 17.85 -8.66 7.50
CA SER A 80 19.07 -7.99 7.95
C SER A 80 18.81 -6.60 8.52
N GLN A 81 17.78 -5.88 8.06
CA GLN A 81 17.54 -4.50 8.47
C GLN A 81 16.07 -4.05 8.31
N PRO A 82 15.35 -3.84 9.43
CA PRO A 82 15.71 -4.19 10.81
C PRO A 82 16.00 -5.69 10.94
N ALA A 83 16.96 -6.06 11.80
CA ALA A 83 17.33 -7.46 11.98
C ALA A 83 16.22 -8.20 12.73
N GLU A 84 15.68 -9.25 12.11
CA GLU A 84 14.54 -9.99 12.64
C GLU A 84 14.61 -11.44 12.15
N THR A 85 14.23 -12.39 13.00
CA THR A 85 14.12 -13.80 12.62
C THR A 85 12.91 -14.44 13.28
N HIS A 86 11.99 -14.95 12.47
CA HIS A 86 10.82 -15.67 12.95
C HIS A 86 10.75 -17.06 12.32
N LEU A 87 10.26 -18.04 13.08
CA LEU A 87 9.83 -19.31 12.51
C LEU A 87 8.32 -19.30 12.33
N LEU A 88 7.88 -19.47 11.08
CA LEU A 88 6.48 -19.54 10.69
C LEU A 88 6.12 -21.00 10.40
N VAL A 89 4.98 -21.45 10.89
CA VAL A 89 4.46 -22.78 10.58
C VAL A 89 2.98 -22.68 10.21
N GLN A 90 2.59 -23.38 9.13
CA GLN A 90 1.19 -23.70 8.92
C GLN A 90 0.91 -25.05 9.57
N ALA A 91 -0.07 -25.08 10.46
CA ALA A 91 -0.49 -26.31 11.13
C ALA A 91 -2.00 -26.49 11.11
N TRP A 92 -2.42 -27.75 11.01
CA TRP A 92 -3.82 -28.18 10.94
C TRP A 92 -4.23 -28.78 12.28
N ASN A 93 -5.51 -28.61 12.63
CA ASN A 93 -6.10 -29.32 13.77
C ASN A 93 -6.11 -30.84 13.53
N SER A 94 -6.35 -31.61 14.60
CA SER A 94 -6.33 -33.07 14.53
C SER A 94 -7.37 -33.66 13.57
N GLY A 95 -8.51 -32.96 13.38
CA GLY A 95 -9.55 -33.36 12.44
C GLY A 95 -9.30 -32.93 11.00
N GLU A 96 -8.22 -32.21 10.73
CA GLU A 96 -7.90 -31.62 9.43
C GLU A 96 -9.04 -30.78 8.82
N THR A 97 -9.78 -30.05 9.65
CA THR A 97 -10.91 -29.19 9.25
C THR A 97 -10.60 -27.70 9.34
N ALA A 98 -9.50 -27.33 9.98
CA ALA A 98 -9.06 -25.95 10.10
C ALA A 98 -7.54 -25.89 10.19
N SER A 99 -6.97 -24.81 9.67
CA SER A 99 -5.54 -24.53 9.75
C SER A 99 -5.25 -23.10 10.22
N ARG A 100 -4.05 -22.92 10.76
CA ARG A 100 -3.57 -21.64 11.29
C ARG A 100 -2.10 -21.47 10.96
N VAL A 101 -1.67 -20.22 10.89
CA VAL A 101 -0.26 -19.84 10.87
C VAL A 101 0.16 -19.48 12.29
N LEU A 102 1.16 -20.19 12.82
CA LEU A 102 1.78 -19.91 14.12
C LEU A 102 3.15 -19.30 13.91
N VAL A 103 3.59 -18.49 14.86
CA VAL A 103 4.88 -17.81 14.83
C VAL A 103 5.64 -18.03 16.12
N ASN A 104 6.93 -18.31 16.00
CA ASN A 104 7.91 -18.23 17.08
C ASN A 104 8.86 -17.07 16.76
N THR A 105 8.91 -16.09 17.66
CA THR A 105 9.73 -14.87 17.50
C THR A 105 11.12 -14.99 18.11
N THR A 106 11.45 -16.14 18.70
CA THR A 106 12.76 -16.39 19.30
C THR A 106 13.80 -16.60 18.21
N ALA A 107 14.93 -15.91 18.34
CA ALA A 107 15.99 -15.99 17.36
C ALA A 107 16.65 -17.37 17.34
N ILE A 108 16.65 -18.03 16.19
CA ILE A 108 17.37 -19.29 15.97
C ILE A 108 18.89 -19.00 16.04
N PRO A 109 19.69 -19.81 16.78
CA PRO A 109 19.41 -21.19 17.24
C PRO A 109 18.82 -21.32 18.65
N SER A 110 18.41 -20.25 19.32
CA SER A 110 17.81 -20.33 20.65
C SER A 110 16.41 -20.97 20.61
N GLN A 111 16.09 -21.71 21.67
CA GLN A 111 14.76 -22.29 21.88
C GLN A 111 13.78 -21.24 22.41
N GLY A 112 12.55 -21.28 21.92
CA GLY A 112 11.43 -20.56 22.53
C GLY A 112 10.09 -21.02 21.99
N ASP A 113 8.99 -20.56 22.58
CA ASP A 113 7.67 -21.09 22.25
C ASP A 113 7.01 -20.38 21.07
N PHE A 114 6.09 -21.10 20.41
CA PHE A 114 5.15 -20.48 19.49
C PHE A 114 4.16 -19.62 20.27
N ASN A 115 3.80 -18.46 19.72
CA ASN A 115 2.83 -17.56 20.33
C ASN A 115 1.50 -18.29 20.57
N ALA A 116 0.91 -18.07 21.75
CA ALA A 116 -0.39 -18.66 22.11
C ALA A 116 -1.51 -18.20 21.17
N THR A 117 -1.41 -16.97 20.66
CA THR A 117 -2.32 -16.44 19.62
C THR A 117 -1.73 -16.73 18.26
N ALA A 118 -2.55 -17.30 17.37
CA ALA A 118 -2.15 -17.54 15.98
C ALA A 118 -1.85 -16.22 15.27
N LEU A 119 -0.86 -16.23 14.38
CA LEU A 119 -0.56 -15.10 13.52
C LEU A 119 -1.66 -14.87 12.48
N HIS A 120 -2.22 -15.97 11.96
CA HIS A 120 -3.35 -15.98 11.02
C HIS A 120 -4.19 -17.24 11.24
N THR A 121 -5.50 -17.12 11.04
CA THR A 121 -6.40 -18.28 10.93
C THR A 121 -6.83 -18.39 9.49
N ASP A 122 -6.47 -19.50 8.85
CA ASP A 122 -6.79 -19.70 7.43
C ASP A 122 -8.31 -19.81 7.24
N ASP A 123 -8.78 -19.42 6.04
CA ASP A 123 -10.14 -19.70 5.61
C ASP A 123 -10.46 -21.20 5.72
N SER A 124 -11.71 -21.56 6.05
CA SER A 124 -12.15 -22.96 6.17
C SER A 124 -11.96 -23.81 4.91
N SER A 125 -11.89 -23.16 3.74
CA SER A 125 -11.66 -23.80 2.44
C SER A 125 -10.19 -23.77 1.99
N ALA A 126 -9.29 -23.26 2.83
CA ALA A 126 -7.87 -23.18 2.53
C ALA A 126 -7.22 -24.56 2.36
N GLY A 127 -6.32 -24.64 1.39
CA GLY A 127 -5.47 -25.80 1.17
C GLY A 127 -4.17 -25.76 1.97
N LYS A 128 -3.20 -26.57 1.52
CA LYS A 128 -1.85 -26.55 2.09
C LYS A 128 -1.18 -25.22 1.82
N GLY A 129 -0.84 -24.50 2.89
CA GLY A 129 -0.16 -23.23 2.84
C GLY A 129 1.30 -23.34 2.41
N ARG A 130 1.76 -22.39 1.61
CA ARG A 130 3.15 -22.28 1.17
C ARG A 130 3.68 -20.87 1.38
N PHE A 131 4.86 -20.82 1.98
CA PHE A 131 5.59 -19.58 2.20
C PHE A 131 6.66 -19.38 1.12
N SER A 132 6.87 -18.13 0.74
CA SER A 132 8.05 -17.72 -0.02
C SER A 132 8.54 -16.39 0.51
N ASN A 133 9.82 -16.08 0.29
CA ASN A 133 10.26 -14.69 0.37
C ASN A 133 9.40 -13.82 -0.55
N ALA A 134 9.32 -12.53 -0.25
CA ALA A 134 8.70 -11.50 -1.08
C ALA A 134 9.61 -10.25 -1.10
N PRO A 135 9.40 -9.32 -2.03
CA PRO A 135 10.13 -8.06 -2.06
C PRO A 135 10.02 -7.30 -0.72
N LEU A 136 10.94 -6.36 -0.49
CA LEU A 136 11.03 -5.57 0.74
C LEU A 136 11.26 -6.40 2.01
N ALA A 137 11.86 -7.60 1.86
CA ALA A 137 12.11 -8.53 2.96
C ALA A 137 10.84 -8.95 3.70
N HIS A 138 9.74 -9.10 2.96
CA HIS A 138 8.48 -9.68 3.45
C HIS A 138 8.42 -11.18 3.14
N VAL A 139 7.39 -11.84 3.67
CA VAL A 139 7.04 -13.22 3.32
C VAL A 139 5.65 -13.20 2.67
N CYS A 140 5.52 -13.92 1.56
CA CYS A 140 4.23 -14.22 0.95
C CYS A 140 3.76 -15.58 1.42
N TYR A 141 2.47 -15.71 1.69
CA TYR A 141 1.81 -16.96 2.05
C TYR A 141 0.62 -17.21 1.12
N CYS A 142 0.56 -18.39 0.54
CA CYS A 142 -0.46 -18.80 -0.42
C CYS A 142 -1.05 -20.14 0.00
N ASN A 143 -2.38 -20.24 0.07
CA ASN A 143 -3.08 -21.47 0.47
C ASN A 143 -4.19 -21.89 -0.52
N SER A 144 -4.18 -21.37 -1.76
CA SER A 144 -5.19 -21.57 -2.82
C SER A 144 -6.47 -20.74 -2.68
N VAL A 145 -6.74 -20.20 -1.49
CA VAL A 145 -7.92 -19.36 -1.22
C VAL A 145 -7.49 -17.93 -0.91
N GLU A 146 -6.44 -17.80 -0.11
CA GLU A 146 -5.88 -16.56 0.38
C GLU A 146 -4.45 -16.40 -0.14
N THR A 147 -4.13 -15.17 -0.50
CA THR A 147 -2.78 -14.72 -0.84
C THR A 147 -2.42 -13.58 0.10
N MET A 148 -1.58 -13.90 1.08
CA MET A 148 -1.26 -13.05 2.22
C MET A 148 0.19 -12.60 2.15
N ILE A 149 0.48 -11.46 2.75
CA ILE A 149 1.82 -10.93 2.96
C ILE A 149 2.02 -10.58 4.42
N TYR A 150 3.24 -10.79 4.89
CA TYR A 150 3.64 -10.41 6.22
C TYR A 150 4.99 -9.73 6.20
N GLY A 151 5.04 -8.53 6.77
CA GLY A 151 6.24 -7.73 6.87
C GLY A 151 6.93 -7.84 8.22
N GLY A 152 6.61 -8.81 9.07
CA GLY A 152 7.25 -8.90 10.39
C GLY A 152 6.74 -7.90 11.42
N THR A 153 7.45 -7.82 12.54
CA THR A 153 7.24 -6.83 13.59
C THR A 153 7.86 -5.49 13.23
N GLU A 154 8.87 -5.47 12.37
CA GLU A 154 9.54 -4.24 11.94
C GLU A 154 9.89 -4.24 10.44
N SER A 155 9.27 -3.34 9.69
CA SER A 155 9.56 -3.02 8.29
C SER A 155 9.97 -1.55 8.15
N ARG A 156 10.63 -1.23 7.04
CA ARG A 156 10.98 0.15 6.71
C ARG A 156 9.71 0.96 6.43
N VAL A 157 9.67 2.18 6.94
CA VAL A 157 8.60 3.15 6.64
C VAL A 157 8.69 3.60 5.18
N ALA A 158 7.57 3.90 4.53
CA ALA A 158 7.57 4.44 3.16
C ALA A 158 7.71 5.97 3.15
N GLY A 159 7.06 6.66 4.09
CA GLY A 159 7.13 8.12 4.28
C GLY A 159 7.16 8.52 5.75
N PHE A 160 7.98 9.54 6.08
CA PHE A 160 8.10 10.15 7.40
C PHE A 160 8.19 11.67 7.22
N ILE A 161 7.10 12.36 7.50
CA ILE A 161 6.95 13.77 7.14
C ILE A 161 6.41 14.54 8.34
N LEU A 162 7.01 15.68 8.68
CA LEU A 162 6.45 16.59 9.70
C LEU A 162 5.60 17.66 9.04
N PHE A 163 4.55 18.06 9.74
CA PHE A 163 3.71 19.17 9.37
C PHE A 163 4.21 20.47 10.00
N ASP A 164 4.23 21.55 9.21
CA ASP A 164 4.46 22.90 9.68
C ASP A 164 3.19 23.71 9.46
N ALA A 165 2.48 24.04 10.53
CA ALA A 165 1.25 24.82 10.46
C ALA A 165 1.51 26.30 10.16
N ASN A 166 2.73 26.85 10.37
CA ASN A 166 3.02 28.22 9.97
C ASN A 166 2.97 28.36 8.44
N ALA A 167 3.51 27.35 7.74
CA ALA A 167 3.44 27.27 6.29
C ALA A 167 2.21 26.48 5.80
N SER A 168 1.37 25.98 6.72
CA SER A 168 0.26 25.05 6.47
C SER A 168 0.63 23.93 5.47
N SER A 169 1.86 23.41 5.59
CA SER A 169 2.45 22.53 4.59
C SER A 169 3.35 21.47 5.21
N PHE A 170 3.62 20.44 4.40
CA PHE A 170 4.50 19.34 4.73
C PHE A 170 5.94 19.68 4.37
N THR A 171 6.54 20.63 5.08
CA THR A 171 7.85 21.21 4.70
C THR A 171 9.06 20.36 5.09
N HIS A 172 8.88 19.29 5.87
CA HIS A 172 9.98 18.52 6.44
C HIS A 172 9.82 17.02 6.19
N ASP A 173 10.32 16.56 5.05
CA ASP A 173 10.46 15.13 4.75
C ASP A 173 11.79 14.59 5.32
N TYR A 174 11.71 13.71 6.32
CA TYR A 174 12.85 13.01 6.90
C TYR A 174 12.89 11.52 6.55
N THR A 175 12.11 11.10 5.57
CA THR A 175 11.96 9.71 5.16
C THR A 175 13.29 9.00 4.98
N GLU A 176 14.22 9.57 4.21
CA GLU A 176 15.52 8.94 3.94
C GLU A 176 16.45 8.93 5.17
N LYS A 177 16.28 9.88 6.10
CA LYS A 177 17.07 9.95 7.33
C LYS A 177 16.69 8.83 8.30
N VAL A 178 15.40 8.53 8.43
CA VAL A 178 14.90 7.55 9.42
C VAL A 178 14.74 6.12 8.88
N LYS A 179 14.91 5.91 7.57
CA LYS A 179 14.86 4.58 6.92
C LYS A 179 16.12 3.73 7.12
N ASN A 180 17.18 4.31 7.68
CA ASN A 180 18.46 3.66 7.89
C ASN A 180 18.76 3.50 9.39
N THR A 181 19.89 2.89 9.72
CA THR A 181 20.30 2.61 11.12
C THR A 181 21.45 3.50 11.58
N LYS A 182 21.76 4.58 10.86
CA LYS A 182 22.79 5.55 11.25
C LYS A 182 22.20 6.50 12.29
N THR A 183 23.07 7.00 13.16
CA THR A 183 22.68 7.87 14.29
C THR A 183 23.45 9.18 14.31
N ASP A 184 24.15 9.51 13.22
CA ASP A 184 24.85 10.79 13.09
C ASP A 184 23.86 11.95 12.87
N SER A 185 24.35 13.19 13.01
CA SER A 185 23.52 14.40 12.91
C SER A 185 22.82 14.57 11.56
N ASP A 186 23.32 13.94 10.50
CA ASP A 186 22.74 14.03 9.16
C ASP A 186 21.61 13.02 8.96
N ASN A 187 21.55 11.98 9.80
CA ASN A 187 20.60 10.85 9.73
C ASN A 187 19.61 10.84 10.91
N VAL A 188 19.32 12.00 11.51
CA VAL A 188 18.26 12.14 12.51
C VAL A 188 17.15 13.07 12.02
N ALA A 189 15.92 12.76 12.43
CA ALA A 189 14.76 13.64 12.30
C ALA A 189 14.58 14.45 13.58
N THR A 190 14.71 15.77 13.50
CA THR A 190 14.48 16.68 14.64
C THR A 190 13.02 17.11 14.68
N MET A 191 12.38 16.96 15.83
CA MET A 191 10.97 17.31 15.98
C MET A 191 10.74 18.82 15.85
N LYS A 192 9.70 19.18 15.11
CA LYS A 192 9.28 20.57 14.87
C LYS A 192 7.83 20.72 15.29
N LYS A 193 7.58 21.74 16.11
CA LYS A 193 6.23 22.08 16.57
C LYS A 193 5.41 22.61 15.41
N ASP A 194 4.12 22.32 15.43
CA ASP A 194 3.18 22.69 14.38
C ASP A 194 3.09 24.21 14.22
N GLY A 195 3.44 25.04 15.19
CA GLY A 195 3.47 26.50 14.99
C GLY A 195 4.02 27.26 16.19
N ALA A 196 4.22 28.56 16.02
CA ALA A 196 4.61 29.43 17.12
C ALA A 196 3.50 29.43 18.19
N GLY A 197 3.79 28.91 19.38
CA GLY A 197 2.84 28.85 20.51
C GLY A 197 2.01 27.56 20.60
N THR A 198 2.07 26.67 19.60
CA THR A 198 1.44 25.35 19.67
C THR A 198 2.43 24.34 20.22
N PRO A 199 2.17 23.69 21.37
CA PRO A 199 3.11 22.71 21.92
C PRO A 199 3.06 21.35 21.21
N THR A 200 2.21 21.20 20.20
CA THR A 200 1.99 19.93 19.48
C THR A 200 2.96 19.76 18.33
N VAL A 201 3.44 18.52 18.16
CA VAL A 201 4.15 18.05 16.97
C VAL A 201 3.25 17.05 16.25
N SER A 202 2.97 17.29 14.97
CA SER A 202 2.23 16.38 14.11
C SER A 202 3.16 15.74 13.08
N LEU A 203 3.32 14.42 13.17
CA LEU A 203 4.15 13.63 12.27
C LEU A 203 3.29 12.62 11.49
N TYR A 204 3.54 12.54 10.20
CA TYR A 204 2.80 11.72 9.24
C TYR A 204 3.67 10.55 8.80
N ILE A 205 3.18 9.35 9.09
CA ILE A 205 3.83 8.08 8.80
C ILE A 205 3.07 7.42 7.66
N GLY A 206 3.74 7.23 6.52
CA GLY A 206 3.20 6.58 5.34
C GLY A 206 3.76 5.18 5.18
N ASN A 207 2.92 4.22 4.79
CA ASN A 207 3.37 2.89 4.38
C ASN A 207 2.56 2.37 3.18
N VAL A 208 3.13 1.42 2.44
CA VAL A 208 2.44 0.75 1.32
C VAL A 208 1.39 -0.26 1.79
N MET A 209 1.38 -0.63 3.07
CA MET A 209 0.39 -1.53 3.66
C MET A 209 -0.14 -0.96 4.99
N PRO A 210 -1.38 -1.34 5.38
CA PRO A 210 -1.92 -1.12 6.73
C PRO A 210 -0.97 -1.60 7.83
N LEU A 211 -1.07 -0.98 9.00
CA LEU A 211 -0.14 -1.15 10.11
C LEU A 211 -0.84 -1.71 11.36
N LYS A 212 -0.04 -2.20 12.30
CA LYS A 212 -0.48 -2.54 13.67
C LYS A 212 0.40 -1.90 14.76
N ASN A 213 1.55 -1.35 14.37
CA ASN A 213 2.42 -0.63 15.29
C ASN A 213 3.40 0.26 14.52
N ILE A 214 4.00 1.19 15.25
CA ILE A 214 5.09 2.06 14.80
C ILE A 214 6.15 2.06 15.90
N LYS A 215 7.40 1.78 15.56
CA LYS A 215 8.51 1.78 16.51
C LYS A 215 9.45 2.93 16.21
N PHE A 216 9.76 3.68 17.27
CA PHE A 216 10.63 4.84 17.21
C PHE A 216 11.92 4.55 17.96
N TYR A 217 13.04 4.78 17.28
CA TYR A 217 14.38 4.75 17.85
C TYR A 217 14.77 6.18 18.20
N ILE A 218 14.72 6.49 19.50
CA ILE A 218 14.92 7.83 20.02
C ILE A 218 16.43 8.06 20.20
N ALA A 219 16.94 9.12 19.58
CA ALA A 219 18.35 9.53 19.70
C ALA A 219 18.52 10.60 20.79
N THR A 220 17.65 11.61 20.81
CA THR A 220 17.52 12.59 21.90
C THR A 220 16.11 12.48 22.46
N ALA A 221 16.00 12.09 23.73
CA ALA A 221 14.72 11.90 24.42
C ALA A 221 14.00 13.22 24.66
N ASN A 222 12.67 13.17 24.57
CA ASN A 222 11.83 14.25 25.05
C ASN A 222 11.88 14.28 26.59
N ALA A 223 11.88 15.48 27.17
CA ALA A 223 11.93 15.67 28.63
C ALA A 223 10.61 16.20 29.21
N THR A 224 9.62 16.52 28.38
CA THR A 224 8.40 17.24 28.80
C THR A 224 7.17 16.35 28.77
N THR A 225 6.39 16.35 29.86
CA THR A 225 5.15 15.59 29.98
C THR A 225 4.13 15.99 28.92
N GLY A 226 3.51 14.98 28.32
CA GLY A 226 2.57 15.16 27.22
C GLY A 226 1.78 13.89 26.96
N THR A 227 1.12 13.87 25.81
CA THR A 227 0.30 12.75 25.35
C THR A 227 0.65 12.45 23.90
N LEU A 228 0.73 11.17 23.57
CA LEU A 228 0.84 10.70 22.20
C LEU A 228 -0.52 10.15 21.75
N SER A 229 -1.01 10.61 20.59
CA SER A 229 -2.14 10.01 19.89
C SER A 229 -1.71 9.56 18.50
N VAL A 230 -2.41 8.56 17.96
CA VAL A 230 -2.23 8.10 16.58
C VAL A 230 -3.60 8.02 15.92
N ASP A 231 -3.72 8.69 14.79
CA ASP A 231 -4.89 8.65 13.93
C ASP A 231 -4.55 7.97 12.61
N LEU A 232 -5.48 7.22 12.04
CA LEU A 232 -5.40 6.63 10.70
C LEU A 232 -6.29 7.41 9.72
N TRP A 233 -5.89 7.50 8.45
CA TRP A 233 -6.77 7.98 7.40
C TRP A 233 -7.81 6.92 7.00
N ASN A 234 -9.09 7.21 7.21
CA ASN A 234 -10.18 6.26 6.93
C ASN A 234 -10.83 6.44 5.54
N GLY A 235 -10.28 7.30 4.69
CA GLY A 235 -10.85 7.66 3.38
C GLY A 235 -11.59 8.99 3.35
N SER A 236 -11.90 9.57 4.52
CA SER A 236 -12.61 10.86 4.64
C SER A 236 -11.95 11.82 5.64
N SER A 237 -11.41 11.29 6.72
CA SER A 237 -10.80 12.05 7.80
C SER A 237 -9.77 11.20 8.55
N PHE A 238 -8.95 11.86 9.37
CA PHE A 238 -8.11 11.18 10.35
C PHE A 238 -8.94 10.82 11.57
N VAL A 239 -8.96 9.54 11.94
CA VAL A 239 -9.68 9.01 13.09
C VAL A 239 -8.74 8.21 13.98
N ALA A 240 -8.95 8.27 15.30
CA ALA A 240 -8.08 7.59 16.26
C ALA A 240 -8.01 6.08 16.03
N VAL A 241 -6.81 5.51 16.19
CA VAL A 241 -6.63 4.05 16.22
C VAL A 241 -7.22 3.45 17.51
N SER A 242 -7.62 2.18 17.46
CA SER A 242 -8.15 1.46 18.62
C SER A 242 -7.03 0.81 19.44
N ASN A 243 -7.23 0.73 20.77
CA ASN A 243 -6.32 0.08 21.72
C ASN A 243 -4.85 0.57 21.66
N LEU A 244 -4.67 1.87 21.49
CA LEU A 244 -3.34 2.50 21.49
C LEU A 244 -2.61 2.25 22.82
N THR A 245 -1.37 1.77 22.73
CA THR A 245 -0.41 1.73 23.84
C THR A 245 0.88 2.41 23.41
N ASP A 246 1.32 3.41 24.19
CA ASP A 246 2.58 4.12 23.94
C ASP A 246 3.74 3.47 24.70
N GLY A 247 4.52 2.62 24.02
CA GLY A 247 5.74 2.03 24.58
C GLY A 247 6.96 2.97 24.59
N THR A 248 6.85 4.16 24.01
CA THR A 248 7.91 5.19 24.05
C THR A 248 7.82 6.06 25.30
N ALA A 249 6.69 6.00 26.02
CA ALA A 249 6.47 6.78 27.21
C ALA A 249 7.24 6.24 28.41
N SER A 250 7.85 7.15 29.18
CA SER A 250 8.40 6.86 30.51
C SER A 250 8.05 8.01 31.45
N GLY A 251 7.50 7.72 32.63
CA GLY A 251 7.05 8.76 33.58
C GLY A 251 5.99 9.72 33.02
N GLY A 252 5.18 9.29 32.05
CA GLY A 252 4.18 10.14 31.37
C GLY A 252 4.76 11.08 30.30
N VAL A 253 6.02 10.91 29.93
CA VAL A 253 6.68 11.68 28.86
C VAL A 253 6.73 10.83 27.59
N PRO A 254 5.99 11.16 26.52
CA PRO A 254 6.09 10.46 25.23
C PRO A 254 7.45 10.72 24.57
N PHE A 255 7.98 9.76 23.81
CA PHE A 255 9.34 9.80 23.25
C PHE A 255 10.45 9.96 24.31
N ALA A 256 10.23 9.52 25.54
CA ALA A 256 11.26 9.49 26.59
C ALA A 256 12.28 8.35 26.38
N GLN A 257 11.90 7.30 25.66
CA GLN A 257 12.75 6.15 25.36
C GLN A 257 12.41 5.54 23.99
N THR A 258 13.36 4.79 23.44
CA THR A 258 13.09 3.91 22.29
C THR A 258 12.00 2.92 22.65
N GLY A 259 11.00 2.80 21.80
CA GLY A 259 9.83 1.96 22.09
C GLY A 259 8.89 1.82 20.91
N THR A 260 7.93 0.92 21.08
CA THR A 260 6.91 0.63 20.06
C THR A 260 5.57 1.19 20.52
N VAL A 261 4.96 2.00 19.68
CA VAL A 261 3.55 2.39 19.80
C VAL A 261 2.71 1.33 19.11
N THR A 262 1.87 0.62 19.86
CA THR A 262 1.04 -0.48 19.36
C THR A 262 -0.43 -0.10 19.34
N PHE A 263 -1.18 -0.64 18.39
CA PHE A 263 -2.63 -0.48 18.27
C PHE A 263 -3.22 -1.69 17.53
N ASP A 264 -4.55 -1.78 17.45
CA ASP A 264 -5.19 -2.84 16.67
C ASP A 264 -4.81 -2.76 15.20
N THR A 265 -4.81 -3.90 14.50
CA THR A 265 -4.57 -3.90 13.06
C THR A 265 -5.57 -3.01 12.32
N THR A 266 -5.06 -2.22 11.38
CA THR A 266 -5.87 -1.28 10.61
C THR A 266 -6.20 -1.77 9.21
N GLU A 267 -6.02 -3.07 8.93
CA GLU A 267 -6.26 -3.70 7.62
C GLU A 267 -7.62 -3.33 7.02
N THR A 268 -8.68 -3.35 7.83
CA THR A 268 -10.05 -3.11 7.37
C THR A 268 -10.46 -1.63 7.40
N THR A 269 -9.82 -0.83 8.25
CA THR A 269 -10.20 0.55 8.56
C THR A 269 -9.39 1.58 7.80
N ALA A 270 -8.09 1.35 7.59
CA ALA A 270 -7.23 2.27 6.86
C ALA A 270 -7.57 2.26 5.37
N LYS A 271 -7.54 3.45 4.76
CA LYS A 271 -7.67 3.64 3.31
C LYS A 271 -6.45 4.39 2.78
N THR A 272 -6.20 4.27 1.49
CA THR A 272 -5.11 5.01 0.87
C THR A 272 -5.44 6.49 0.67
N SER A 273 -4.40 7.31 0.67
CA SER A 273 -4.45 8.72 0.32
C SER A 273 -3.13 9.13 -0.33
N ILE A 274 -3.15 10.19 -1.14
CA ILE A 274 -1.95 10.80 -1.69
C ILE A 274 -1.55 11.97 -0.79
N ARG A 275 -0.31 11.98 -0.31
CA ARG A 275 0.30 13.13 0.38
C ARG A 275 1.68 13.35 -0.20
N GLU A 276 2.01 14.58 -0.56
CA GLU A 276 3.29 14.94 -1.22
C GLU A 276 3.61 14.04 -2.43
N GLY A 277 2.59 13.71 -3.23
CA GLY A 277 2.74 12.84 -4.40
C GLY A 277 2.94 11.35 -4.09
N VAL A 278 2.97 10.95 -2.82
CA VAL A 278 3.12 9.55 -2.40
C VAL A 278 1.76 8.96 -2.04
N LEU A 279 1.33 7.95 -2.80
CA LEU A 279 0.17 7.13 -2.47
C LEU A 279 0.54 6.11 -1.38
N GLY A 280 -0.24 6.07 -0.31
CA GLY A 280 -0.06 5.06 0.73
C GLY A 280 -1.14 5.11 1.81
N PHE A 281 -0.98 4.24 2.81
CA PHE A 281 -1.75 4.29 4.05
C PHE A 281 -1.05 5.24 5.01
N TRP A 282 -1.76 6.30 5.41
CA TRP A 282 -1.20 7.38 6.20
C TRP A 282 -1.73 7.38 7.63
N TYR A 283 -0.82 7.59 8.56
CA TYR A 283 -1.08 7.72 9.99
C TYR A 283 -0.55 9.05 10.47
N ARG A 284 -1.34 9.76 11.26
CA ARG A 284 -0.92 11.00 11.92
C ARG A 284 -0.65 10.68 13.38
N VAL A 285 0.58 10.83 13.82
CA VAL A 285 0.94 10.77 15.22
C VAL A 285 1.03 12.20 15.73
N GLN A 286 0.38 12.50 16.85
CA GLN A 286 0.43 13.82 17.46
C GLN A 286 0.97 13.71 18.89
N ILE A 287 1.90 14.59 19.22
CA ILE A 287 2.55 14.60 20.53
C ILE A 287 2.39 16.00 21.12
N THR A 288 1.71 16.09 22.26
CA THR A 288 1.59 17.35 23.00
C THR A 288 2.85 17.61 23.80
N ASN A 289 3.26 18.88 23.88
CA ASN A 289 4.44 19.35 24.60
C ASN A 289 5.77 18.68 24.21
N CYS A 290 5.94 18.22 22.97
CA CYS A 290 7.21 17.66 22.53
C CYS A 290 8.29 18.75 22.43
N ASP A 291 9.47 18.50 23.00
CA ASP A 291 10.63 19.39 22.87
C ASP A 291 11.14 19.43 21.41
N ASN A 292 11.48 20.62 20.93
CA ASN A 292 12.08 20.82 19.60
C ASN A 292 13.53 20.31 19.48
N THR A 293 14.11 19.85 20.60
CA THR A 293 15.39 19.15 20.64
C THR A 293 15.26 17.62 20.53
N THR A 294 14.03 17.08 20.63
CA THR A 294 13.77 15.65 20.48
C THR A 294 14.17 15.18 19.09
N THR A 295 14.93 14.08 19.00
CA THR A 295 15.38 13.53 17.72
C THR A 295 15.15 12.03 17.62
N ILE A 296 14.84 11.57 16.40
CA ILE A 296 14.59 10.17 16.05
C ILE A 296 15.64 9.74 15.03
N SER A 297 16.36 8.66 15.30
CA SER A 297 17.37 8.10 14.39
C SER A 297 16.79 7.09 13.40
N GLN A 298 15.76 6.36 13.81
CA GLN A 298 15.12 5.36 12.97
C GLN A 298 13.63 5.22 13.30
N CYS A 299 12.82 5.00 12.27
CA CYS A 299 11.41 4.67 12.40
C CYS A 299 11.10 3.40 11.62
N THR A 300 10.51 2.42 12.30
CA THR A 300 10.08 1.15 11.69
C THR A 300 8.60 0.94 11.94
N VAL A 301 7.95 0.14 11.10
CA VAL A 301 6.51 -0.09 11.15
C VAL A 301 6.20 -1.58 11.17
N GLY A 302 5.24 -1.99 11.98
CA GLY A 302 4.80 -3.38 12.02
C GLY A 302 3.65 -3.62 11.06
N VAL A 303 3.89 -4.52 10.10
CA VAL A 303 2.91 -4.89 9.08
C VAL A 303 2.21 -6.18 9.55
N PRO A 304 0.88 -6.17 9.80
CA PRO A 304 0.13 -7.37 10.14
C PRO A 304 0.15 -8.40 9.01
N PHE A 305 -0.21 -9.64 9.32
CA PHE A 305 -0.42 -10.68 8.32
C PHE A 305 -1.74 -10.37 7.62
N GLN A 306 -1.69 -9.97 6.35
CA GLN A 306 -2.84 -9.39 5.65
C GLN A 306 -2.85 -9.77 4.17
N PRO A 307 -3.99 -9.66 3.47
CA PRO A 307 -4.08 -9.94 2.04
C PRO A 307 -3.19 -9.00 1.22
N ILE A 308 -2.65 -9.51 0.11
CA ILE A 308 -1.97 -8.66 -0.87
C ILE A 308 -3.03 -7.87 -1.62
N GLN A 309 -2.85 -6.55 -1.69
CA GLN A 309 -3.67 -5.66 -2.51
C GLN A 309 -2.81 -5.07 -3.61
N ASP A 310 -3.39 -4.97 -4.81
CA ASP A 310 -2.78 -4.24 -5.92
C ASP A 310 -2.84 -2.74 -5.63
N LEU A 311 -1.69 -2.16 -5.30
CA LEU A 311 -1.53 -0.72 -5.17
C LEU A 311 -1.16 -0.15 -6.52
N TYR A 312 -1.80 0.98 -6.85
CA TYR A 312 -1.45 1.77 -8.01
C TYR A 312 0.06 2.03 -8.08
N ASP A 313 0.63 1.75 -9.26
CA ASP A 313 2.06 1.75 -9.56
C ASP A 313 2.69 3.15 -9.64
N GLY A 314 1.89 4.21 -9.42
CA GLY A 314 2.32 5.59 -9.53
C GLY A 314 2.27 6.14 -10.95
N VAL A 315 1.91 5.33 -11.96
CA VAL A 315 1.87 5.74 -13.37
C VAL A 315 0.44 6.10 -13.77
N PRO A 316 0.13 7.38 -14.06
CA PRO A 316 -1.25 7.79 -14.33
C PRO A 316 -1.82 7.09 -15.56
N ARG A 317 -3.01 6.50 -15.39
CA ARG A 317 -3.72 5.82 -16.47
C ARG A 317 -4.57 6.83 -17.21
N LYS A 318 -4.57 6.76 -18.54
CA LYS A 318 -5.36 7.68 -19.36
C LYS A 318 -6.82 7.26 -19.36
N PHE A 319 -7.72 8.23 -19.22
CA PHE A 319 -9.14 7.97 -19.43
C PHE A 319 -9.39 7.44 -20.83
N ILE A 320 -10.37 6.54 -20.95
CA ILE A 320 -10.81 6.01 -22.23
C ILE A 320 -11.71 7.02 -22.93
N LYS A 321 -12.50 7.76 -22.13
CA LYS A 321 -13.37 8.83 -22.62
C LYS A 321 -13.37 10.02 -21.66
N VAL A 322 -13.37 11.22 -22.22
CA VAL A 322 -13.60 12.49 -21.51
C VAL A 322 -14.59 13.31 -22.33
N PHE A 323 -15.80 13.45 -21.83
CA PHE A 323 -16.85 14.25 -22.46
C PHE A 323 -17.11 15.51 -21.66
N TYR A 324 -17.38 16.60 -22.37
CA TYR A 324 -17.91 17.84 -21.81
C TYR A 324 -19.35 18.00 -22.29
N ASP A 325 -20.28 17.97 -21.34
CA ASP A 325 -21.72 18.12 -21.54
C ASP A 325 -22.11 19.54 -21.13
N ASP A 326 -22.27 20.41 -22.11
CA ASP A 326 -22.76 21.76 -21.99
C ASP A 326 -24.29 21.74 -22.11
N ASP A 327 -24.93 21.33 -21.02
CA ASP A 327 -26.39 21.27 -20.92
C ASP A 327 -27.01 22.65 -21.15
N SER A 328 -26.31 23.71 -20.72
CA SER A 328 -26.73 25.09 -20.89
C SER A 328 -26.87 25.51 -22.37
N ALA A 329 -26.06 24.93 -23.25
CA ALA A 329 -26.08 25.14 -24.70
C ALA A 329 -26.59 23.93 -25.51
N SER A 330 -27.04 22.87 -24.84
CA SER A 330 -27.43 21.59 -25.47
C SER A 330 -26.33 21.01 -26.39
N SER A 331 -25.09 21.07 -25.94
CA SER A 331 -23.91 20.61 -26.69
C SER A 331 -23.15 19.53 -25.93
N PHE A 332 -22.67 18.52 -26.66
CA PHE A 332 -21.92 17.41 -26.10
C PHE A 332 -20.62 17.23 -26.90
N LEU A 333 -19.48 17.48 -26.25
CA LEU A 333 -18.16 17.51 -26.88
C LEU A 333 -17.27 16.38 -26.37
N ASP A 334 -16.63 15.66 -27.29
CA ASP A 334 -15.59 14.66 -26.98
C ASP A 334 -14.21 15.33 -26.91
N ASN A 335 -13.67 15.40 -25.70
CA ASN A 335 -12.35 15.97 -25.40
C ASN A 335 -11.31 14.90 -25.07
N THR A 336 -11.60 13.62 -25.37
CA THR A 336 -10.74 12.48 -25.01
C THR A 336 -9.31 12.65 -25.53
N VAL A 337 -9.16 13.07 -26.79
CA VAL A 337 -7.83 13.27 -27.39
C VAL A 337 -7.14 14.49 -26.80
N ASN A 338 -7.91 15.56 -26.56
CA ASN A 338 -7.42 16.86 -26.11
C ASN A 338 -6.69 16.79 -24.78
N VAL A 339 -7.16 15.96 -23.84
CA VAL A 339 -6.57 15.85 -22.49
C VAL A 339 -5.71 14.59 -22.27
N SER A 340 -5.40 13.86 -23.35
CA SER A 340 -4.73 12.55 -23.27
C SER A 340 -3.21 12.61 -23.11
N LYS A 341 -2.59 13.77 -23.35
CA LYS A 341 -1.14 13.97 -23.30
C LYS A 341 -0.80 15.06 -22.29
N ASP A 342 0.31 14.87 -21.61
CA ASP A 342 0.85 15.86 -20.66
C ASP A 342 1.65 16.95 -21.40
N GLU A 343 1.06 17.47 -22.48
CA GLU A 343 1.66 18.43 -23.41
C GLU A 343 0.56 19.34 -23.93
N TYR A 344 0.83 20.64 -24.02
CA TYR A 344 -0.11 21.63 -24.57
C TYR A 344 0.62 22.63 -25.45
N PHE A 345 -0.11 23.20 -26.41
CA PHE A 345 0.35 24.34 -27.19
C PHE A 345 -0.61 25.51 -26.99
N PHE A 346 -0.19 26.46 -26.18
CA PHE A 346 -1.00 27.64 -25.87
C PHE A 346 -0.20 28.92 -26.07
N ASP A 347 -0.83 29.87 -26.77
CA ASP A 347 -0.35 31.23 -26.90
C ASP A 347 -1.55 32.17 -26.73
N THR A 348 -1.41 33.10 -25.78
CA THR A 348 -2.44 34.09 -25.45
C THR A 348 -2.87 34.96 -26.64
N SER A 349 -2.01 35.15 -27.66
CA SER A 349 -2.34 36.00 -28.80
C SER A 349 -3.18 35.30 -29.88
N THR A 350 -3.03 33.99 -30.00
CA THR A 350 -3.71 33.15 -31.01
C THR A 350 -4.76 32.22 -30.42
N GLY A 351 -4.82 32.11 -29.09
CA GLY A 351 -5.59 31.10 -28.38
C GLY A 351 -4.92 29.72 -28.36
N GLY A 352 -3.81 29.51 -29.06
CA GLY A 352 -3.14 28.20 -29.13
C GLY A 352 -3.89 27.14 -29.94
N ASP A 353 -3.49 25.88 -29.77
CA ASP A 353 -4.09 24.72 -30.44
C ASP A 353 -5.12 24.03 -29.54
N THR A 354 -6.41 24.29 -29.82
CA THR A 354 -7.54 23.72 -29.07
C THR A 354 -7.61 22.19 -29.14
N SER A 355 -6.84 21.52 -30.00
CA SER A 355 -6.74 20.05 -29.99
C SER A 355 -5.87 19.50 -28.86
N THR A 356 -5.20 20.38 -28.09
CA THR A 356 -4.26 20.00 -27.01
C THR A 356 -4.76 20.32 -25.61
N TYR A 357 -5.98 20.85 -25.48
CA TYR A 357 -6.61 21.12 -24.19
C TYR A 357 -8.13 21.18 -24.32
N MET A 358 -8.82 20.95 -23.20
CA MET A 358 -10.26 21.14 -23.03
C MET A 358 -10.53 22.53 -22.43
N VAL A 359 -11.48 23.24 -23.01
CA VAL A 359 -11.90 24.57 -22.52
C VAL A 359 -13.09 24.41 -21.58
N LEU A 360 -12.95 24.89 -20.35
CA LEU A 360 -14.01 24.93 -19.32
C LEU A 360 -14.37 26.37 -18.92
N SER A 361 -13.88 27.36 -19.66
CA SER A 361 -14.15 28.78 -19.43
C SER A 361 -15.65 29.05 -19.39
N ALA A 362 -16.11 29.73 -18.35
CA ALA A 362 -17.52 30.05 -18.12
C ALA A 362 -18.47 28.83 -18.07
N MET A 363 -17.95 27.62 -17.78
CA MET A 363 -18.78 26.43 -17.55
C MET A 363 -19.86 26.72 -16.52
N ALA A 364 -21.13 26.55 -16.90
CA ALA A 364 -22.29 26.83 -16.07
C ALA A 364 -22.49 25.75 -15.00
N THR A 365 -23.29 26.03 -13.98
CA THR A 365 -23.59 25.06 -12.91
C THR A 365 -24.42 23.87 -13.37
N ALA A 366 -25.06 23.97 -14.54
CA ALA A 366 -25.81 22.87 -15.16
C ALA A 366 -24.90 21.91 -15.95
N ASP A 367 -23.74 22.40 -16.38
CA ASP A 367 -22.83 21.65 -17.25
C ASP A 367 -22.07 20.59 -16.45
N SER A 368 -21.54 19.59 -17.16
CA SER A 368 -20.80 18.53 -16.51
C SER A 368 -19.70 17.93 -17.36
N ILE A 369 -18.71 17.33 -16.69
CA ILE A 369 -17.64 16.56 -17.33
C ILE A 369 -17.86 15.09 -17.00
N PHE A 370 -17.90 14.24 -18.01
CA PHE A 370 -17.96 12.80 -17.83
C PHE A 370 -16.61 12.18 -18.16
N VAL A 371 -16.06 11.42 -17.22
CA VAL A 371 -14.81 10.68 -17.42
C VAL A 371 -15.05 9.18 -17.34
N GLY A 372 -14.60 8.44 -18.35
CA GLY A 372 -14.90 7.02 -18.56
C GLY A 372 -13.65 6.14 -18.52
N SER A 373 -13.75 5.00 -17.83
CA SER A 373 -12.68 4.01 -17.69
C SER A 373 -13.18 2.56 -17.76
N PHE A 374 -12.31 1.62 -18.13
CA PHE A 374 -12.64 0.18 -18.10
C PHE A 374 -12.75 -0.39 -16.69
N GLU A 375 -12.12 0.27 -15.72
CA GLU A 375 -12.03 -0.15 -14.34
C GLU A 375 -12.58 0.96 -13.43
N ARG A 376 -13.05 0.58 -12.24
CA ARG A 376 -13.47 1.54 -11.20
C ARG A 376 -12.26 2.38 -10.79
N ILE A 377 -12.48 3.66 -10.51
CA ILE A 377 -11.43 4.62 -10.15
C ILE A 377 -11.63 5.15 -8.73
N GLN A 378 -10.54 5.51 -8.07
CA GLN A 378 -10.52 6.09 -6.73
C GLN A 378 -9.99 7.53 -6.71
N GLY A 379 -9.74 8.08 -7.89
CA GLY A 379 -9.29 9.44 -8.07
C GLY A 379 -8.82 9.72 -9.48
N PHE A 380 -8.52 10.99 -9.74
CA PHE A 380 -7.95 11.46 -10.99
C PHE A 380 -7.02 12.65 -10.76
N GLN A 381 -6.10 12.86 -11.69
CA GLN A 381 -5.25 14.03 -11.76
C GLN A 381 -5.81 15.01 -12.79
N VAL A 382 -5.78 16.29 -12.46
CA VAL A 382 -6.07 17.39 -13.40
C VAL A 382 -4.87 18.30 -13.47
N LYS A 383 -4.47 18.67 -14.69
CA LYS A 383 -3.52 19.74 -14.94
C LYS A 383 -4.11 20.82 -15.83
N LEU A 384 -3.90 22.05 -15.40
CA LEU A 384 -4.37 23.30 -15.96
C LEU A 384 -3.20 24.04 -16.60
N ILE A 385 -3.49 24.78 -17.66
CA ILE A 385 -2.49 25.66 -18.26
C ILE A 385 -2.10 26.72 -17.20
N PRO A 386 -0.80 27.02 -17.00
CA PRO A 386 -0.38 28.02 -16.03
C PRO A 386 -0.95 29.41 -16.32
N GLY A 387 -1.57 30.05 -15.33
CA GLY A 387 -2.25 31.35 -15.47
C GLY A 387 -3.71 31.26 -15.92
N ASP A 388 -4.16 30.06 -16.27
CA ASP A 388 -5.48 29.70 -16.76
C ASP A 388 -6.24 28.87 -15.71
N GLU A 389 -5.94 29.10 -14.43
CA GLU A 389 -6.61 28.47 -13.31
C GLU A 389 -7.95 29.15 -12.97
N ASN A 390 -8.84 28.44 -12.28
CA ASN A 390 -10.07 29.02 -11.79
C ASN A 390 -9.78 30.02 -10.65
N THR A 391 -10.33 31.22 -10.77
CA THR A 391 -10.23 32.31 -9.77
C THR A 391 -11.57 32.67 -9.14
N THR A 392 -12.66 31.99 -9.52
CA THR A 392 -13.99 32.24 -8.96
C THR A 392 -14.03 31.77 -7.51
N ALA A 393 -14.29 32.72 -6.59
CA ALA A 393 -14.24 32.45 -5.15
C ALA A 393 -15.28 31.40 -4.71
N ALA A 394 -14.87 30.54 -3.77
CA ALA A 394 -15.71 29.51 -3.16
C ALA A 394 -16.33 28.49 -4.13
N THR A 395 -15.75 28.31 -5.33
CA THR A 395 -16.13 27.21 -6.22
C THR A 395 -15.75 25.87 -5.60
N THR A 396 -16.72 24.96 -5.54
CA THR A 396 -16.59 23.59 -5.00
C THR A 396 -16.89 22.57 -6.09
N MET A 397 -15.94 21.66 -6.32
CA MET A 397 -16.11 20.50 -7.20
C MET A 397 -16.94 19.41 -6.51
N SER A 398 -17.82 18.76 -7.28
CA SER A 398 -18.53 17.54 -6.88
C SER A 398 -18.31 16.43 -7.91
N VAL A 399 -18.04 15.21 -7.44
CA VAL A 399 -17.88 14.02 -8.29
C VAL A 399 -18.96 13.01 -7.92
N SER A 400 -19.57 12.39 -8.93
CA SER A 400 -20.59 11.36 -8.77
C SER A 400 -20.28 10.13 -9.61
N TYR A 401 -20.72 8.95 -9.17
CA TYR A 401 -20.58 7.68 -9.90
C TYR A 401 -21.96 7.15 -10.31
N TRP A 402 -22.01 6.31 -11.34
CA TRP A 402 -23.25 5.65 -11.75
C TRP A 402 -23.52 4.38 -10.92
N ASP A 403 -24.69 4.32 -10.28
CA ASP A 403 -25.10 3.19 -9.43
C ASP A 403 -25.98 2.13 -10.15
N GLY A 404 -26.15 2.27 -11.47
CA GLY A 404 -27.05 1.44 -12.27
C GLY A 404 -28.39 2.10 -12.58
N ALA A 405 -28.77 3.15 -11.84
CA ALA A 405 -30.03 3.87 -12.00
C ALA A 405 -29.88 5.40 -12.00
N ALA A 406 -28.95 5.95 -11.22
CA ALA A 406 -28.69 7.37 -11.09
C ALA A 406 -27.20 7.67 -10.78
N TYR A 407 -26.82 8.94 -10.95
CA TYR A 407 -25.54 9.43 -10.47
C TYR A 407 -25.61 9.74 -8.97
N GLN A 408 -24.74 9.08 -8.20
CA GLN A 408 -24.65 9.22 -6.75
C GLN A 408 -23.39 9.98 -6.36
N ALA A 409 -23.52 10.95 -5.45
CA ALA A 409 -22.41 11.80 -5.02
C ALA A 409 -21.34 11.02 -4.24
N LEU A 410 -20.08 11.43 -4.44
CA LEU A 410 -18.92 10.98 -3.68
C LEU A 410 -18.45 12.06 -2.71
N THR A 411 -17.93 11.64 -1.56
CA THR A 411 -17.14 12.50 -0.70
C THR A 411 -15.72 12.53 -1.23
N ILE A 412 -15.27 13.70 -1.69
CA ILE A 412 -13.96 13.86 -2.32
C ILE A 412 -12.98 14.63 -1.44
N THR A 413 -11.69 14.37 -1.65
CA THR A 413 -10.59 15.26 -1.27
C THR A 413 -10.09 15.93 -2.54
N ASP A 414 -10.32 17.23 -2.66
CA ASP A 414 -9.95 18.04 -3.82
C ASP A 414 -8.58 18.69 -3.63
N GLY A 415 -7.53 18.07 -4.18
CA GLY A 415 -6.18 18.61 -4.21
C GLY A 415 -5.97 19.70 -5.27
N THR A 416 -6.94 19.96 -6.14
CA THR A 416 -6.92 21.11 -7.06
C THR A 416 -7.42 22.39 -6.40
N SER A 417 -7.98 22.28 -5.18
CA SER A 417 -8.48 23.41 -4.42
C SER A 417 -7.35 24.19 -3.76
N GLN A 418 -7.31 25.50 -3.99
CA GLN A 418 -6.45 26.43 -3.25
C GLN A 418 -7.32 27.60 -2.78
N ASN A 419 -7.18 28.01 -1.51
CA ASN A 419 -8.01 29.05 -0.90
C ASN A 419 -9.53 28.82 -1.08
N SER A 420 -9.96 27.55 -1.01
CA SER A 420 -11.35 27.12 -1.22
C SER A 420 -11.89 27.37 -2.64
N ILE A 421 -11.01 27.39 -3.65
CA ILE A 421 -11.38 27.48 -5.07
C ILE A 421 -10.94 26.21 -5.77
N SER A 422 -11.88 25.33 -6.14
CA SER A 422 -11.59 24.16 -6.98
C SER A 422 -11.03 24.55 -8.34
N LEU A 423 -10.10 23.74 -8.87
CA LEU A 423 -9.32 24.04 -10.07
C LEU A 423 -8.48 25.33 -10.00
N ALA A 424 -8.06 25.76 -8.80
CA ALA A 424 -7.14 26.89 -8.64
C ALA A 424 -5.67 26.49 -8.83
N GLN A 425 -5.37 25.20 -8.87
CA GLN A 425 -4.03 24.66 -9.12
C GLN A 425 -4.12 23.25 -9.71
N ASN A 426 -2.99 22.77 -10.25
CA ASN A 426 -2.82 21.37 -10.60
C ASN A 426 -2.92 20.48 -9.36
N GLY A 427 -3.55 19.32 -9.50
CA GLY A 427 -3.71 18.46 -8.33
C GLY A 427 -4.41 17.13 -8.61
N PHE A 428 -4.55 16.36 -7.54
CA PHE A 428 -5.30 15.11 -7.53
C PHE A 428 -6.63 15.31 -6.82
N VAL A 429 -7.70 14.79 -7.41
CA VAL A 429 -9.01 14.65 -6.76
C VAL A 429 -9.19 13.18 -6.44
N THR A 430 -9.42 12.85 -5.18
CA THR A 430 -9.47 11.45 -4.71
C THR A 430 -10.65 11.19 -3.80
N TRP A 431 -11.07 9.94 -3.68
CA TRP A 431 -12.14 9.51 -2.78
C TRP A 431 -11.93 8.08 -2.31
N ALA A 432 -12.66 7.68 -1.28
CA ALA A 432 -12.70 6.28 -0.84
C ALA A 432 -13.44 5.42 -1.88
N PRO A 433 -12.83 4.32 -2.39
CA PRO A 433 -13.49 3.39 -3.30
C PRO A 433 -14.84 2.90 -2.77
N LYS A 434 -15.83 2.74 -3.65
CA LYS A 434 -17.09 2.07 -3.29
C LYS A 434 -16.94 0.56 -3.40
N ALA A 435 -17.89 -0.16 -2.80
CA ALA A 435 -17.98 -1.61 -2.91
C ALA A 435 -18.25 -2.02 -4.38
N GLU A 436 -17.78 -3.21 -4.75
CA GLU A 436 -17.80 -3.68 -6.15
C GLU A 436 -19.20 -3.79 -6.75
N ASN A 437 -20.21 -3.99 -5.93
CA ASN A 437 -21.61 -4.14 -6.32
C ASN A 437 -22.43 -2.83 -6.26
N VAL A 438 -21.75 -1.68 -6.17
CA VAL A 438 -22.39 -0.37 -6.05
C VAL A 438 -22.12 0.51 -7.27
N GLU A 439 -20.99 0.32 -7.95
CA GLU A 439 -20.63 1.06 -9.16
C GLU A 439 -20.89 0.20 -10.39
N PHE A 440 -21.58 0.74 -11.40
CA PHE A 440 -21.94 0.00 -12.61
C PHE A 440 -21.48 0.71 -13.87
N LYS A 441 -21.27 -0.06 -14.93
CA LYS A 441 -20.94 0.48 -16.25
C LYS A 441 -22.19 1.05 -16.91
N GLN A 442 -22.03 2.15 -17.64
CA GLN A 442 -23.07 2.77 -18.47
C GLN A 442 -22.51 3.11 -19.85
N SER A 443 -23.38 3.13 -20.87
CA SER A 443 -23.06 3.71 -22.17
C SER A 443 -23.51 5.18 -22.21
N ILE A 444 -22.60 6.07 -22.58
CA ILE A 444 -22.88 7.49 -22.88
C ILE A 444 -22.43 7.70 -24.33
N GLY A 445 -23.26 8.38 -25.14
CA GLY A 445 -22.96 8.60 -26.56
C GLY A 445 -23.10 7.38 -27.47
N GLY A 446 -23.73 6.29 -26.99
CA GLY A 446 -24.00 5.08 -27.80
C GLY A 446 -22.81 4.13 -27.95
N GLU A 447 -21.78 4.27 -27.13
CA GLU A 447 -20.55 3.48 -27.19
C GLU A 447 -20.51 2.31 -26.18
N GLU A 448 -19.36 1.64 -26.06
CA GLU A 448 -19.13 0.57 -25.08
C GLU A 448 -19.39 1.03 -23.65
N ALA A 449 -19.93 0.13 -22.82
CA ALA A 449 -20.22 0.44 -21.44
C ALA A 449 -18.92 0.60 -20.62
N LEU A 450 -18.74 1.78 -20.02
CA LEU A 450 -17.59 2.12 -19.18
C LEU A 450 -18.07 2.53 -17.78
N TYR A 451 -17.16 2.53 -16.81
CA TYR A 451 -17.41 3.19 -15.53
C TYR A 451 -17.28 4.70 -15.75
N PHE A 452 -18.40 5.41 -15.70
CA PHE A 452 -18.44 6.85 -15.85
C PHE A 452 -18.56 7.56 -14.51
N TYR A 453 -17.78 8.62 -14.36
CA TYR A 453 -17.85 9.55 -13.24
C TYR A 453 -18.23 10.93 -13.77
N LYS A 454 -19.23 11.56 -13.13
CA LYS A 454 -19.74 12.88 -13.46
C LYS A 454 -19.12 13.92 -12.53
N ILE A 455 -18.51 14.95 -13.10
CA ILE A 455 -17.89 16.06 -12.39
C ILE A 455 -18.74 17.32 -12.64
N THR A 456 -19.04 18.06 -11.58
CA THR A 456 -19.86 19.28 -11.60
C THR A 456 -19.29 20.31 -10.64
N PHE A 457 -19.71 21.57 -10.79
CA PHE A 457 -19.30 22.69 -9.94
C PHE A 457 -20.53 23.45 -9.43
N ASP A 458 -20.49 23.94 -8.20
CA ASP A 458 -21.59 24.67 -7.58
C ASP A 458 -21.68 26.15 -8.00
N LYS A 459 -20.66 26.64 -8.72
CA LYS A 459 -20.55 27.99 -9.29
C LYS A 459 -20.14 27.90 -10.75
N VAL A 460 -20.48 28.94 -11.50
CA VAL A 460 -19.95 29.17 -12.84
C VAL A 460 -18.43 29.33 -12.74
N LEU A 461 -17.67 28.64 -13.59
CA LEU A 461 -16.22 28.77 -13.61
C LEU A 461 -15.77 30.12 -14.18
N THR A 462 -14.54 30.50 -13.89
CA THR A 462 -13.97 31.78 -14.35
C THR A 462 -14.09 31.94 -15.86
N ALA A 463 -14.55 33.12 -16.29
CA ALA A 463 -14.61 33.45 -17.71
C ALA A 463 -13.19 33.49 -18.33
N ASP A 464 -13.07 32.98 -19.55
CA ASP A 464 -11.88 33.04 -20.41
C ASP A 464 -10.57 32.40 -19.91
N ALA A 465 -10.55 31.79 -18.73
CA ALA A 465 -9.32 31.27 -18.12
C ALA A 465 -9.26 29.74 -18.01
N VAL A 466 -10.34 29.03 -17.65
CA VAL A 466 -10.18 27.64 -17.21
C VAL A 466 -9.91 26.67 -18.36
N ARG A 467 -8.64 26.24 -18.51
CA ARG A 467 -8.21 25.30 -19.55
C ARG A 467 -7.47 24.10 -18.96
N VAL A 468 -7.98 22.90 -19.24
CA VAL A 468 -7.42 21.63 -18.77
C VAL A 468 -6.67 20.97 -19.92
N PHE A 469 -5.37 20.74 -19.75
CA PHE A 469 -4.57 20.09 -20.81
C PHE A 469 -4.29 18.61 -20.55
N PHE A 470 -4.43 18.14 -19.31
CA PHE A 470 -4.18 16.74 -18.99
C PHE A 470 -5.11 16.20 -17.92
N MET A 471 -5.68 15.02 -18.19
CA MET A 471 -6.46 14.25 -17.24
C MET A 471 -6.05 12.78 -17.25
N SER A 472 -5.94 12.20 -16.06
CA SER A 472 -5.63 10.78 -15.86
C SER A 472 -6.30 10.25 -14.60
N TYR A 473 -6.47 8.94 -14.48
CA TYR A 473 -7.14 8.30 -13.35
C TYR A 473 -6.25 7.36 -12.56
N ILE A 474 -6.68 7.13 -11.32
CA ILE A 474 -6.10 6.18 -10.37
C ILE A 474 -7.11 5.03 -10.19
N PRO A 475 -6.79 3.79 -10.59
CA PRO A 475 -7.69 2.65 -10.45
C PRO A 475 -7.94 2.30 -8.97
N VAL A 476 -9.12 1.76 -8.68
CA VAL A 476 -9.44 1.15 -7.38
C VAL A 476 -8.53 -0.05 -7.14
N GLN A 477 -8.03 -0.17 -5.90
CA GLN A 477 -7.24 -1.33 -5.48
C GLN A 477 -8.06 -2.61 -5.57
N ARG A 478 -7.46 -3.67 -6.11
CA ARG A 478 -8.08 -5.00 -6.12
C ARG A 478 -7.34 -5.94 -5.18
N PRO A 479 -8.04 -6.71 -4.34
CA PRO A 479 -7.41 -7.79 -3.62
C PRO A 479 -6.89 -8.81 -4.63
N ILE A 480 -5.66 -9.27 -4.42
CA ILE A 480 -5.09 -10.36 -5.20
C ILE A 480 -5.83 -11.64 -4.82
N GLN A 481 -6.26 -12.40 -5.82
CA GLN A 481 -7.01 -13.64 -5.61
C GLN A 481 -6.16 -14.73 -4.92
N GLY A 482 -6.81 -15.83 -4.54
CA GLY A 482 -6.14 -17.00 -3.99
C GLY A 482 -5.25 -17.70 -5.02
N TYR A 483 -3.98 -17.89 -4.68
CA TYR A 483 -3.02 -18.68 -5.44
C TYR A 483 -2.52 -19.87 -4.62
N LYS A 484 -2.11 -20.96 -5.27
CA LYS A 484 -1.62 -22.17 -4.59
C LYS A 484 -0.22 -21.99 -4.02
N PHE A 485 0.63 -21.21 -4.69
CA PHE A 485 1.99 -20.96 -4.23
C PHE A 485 2.59 -19.70 -4.85
N SER A 486 3.63 -19.21 -4.17
CA SER A 486 4.41 -18.04 -4.57
C SER A 486 5.89 -18.39 -4.68
N ILE A 487 6.61 -17.62 -5.51
CA ILE A 487 8.06 -17.67 -5.62
C ILE A 487 8.55 -16.22 -5.73
N ASN A 488 9.64 -15.89 -5.03
CA ASN A 488 10.37 -14.65 -5.28
C ASN A 488 11.58 -14.93 -6.15
N ALA A 489 11.58 -14.34 -7.34
CA ALA A 489 12.68 -14.44 -8.31
C ALA A 489 13.09 -13.03 -8.73
N LYS A 490 14.39 -12.72 -8.62
CA LYS A 490 14.95 -11.39 -8.95
C LYS A 490 14.19 -10.22 -8.31
N ASN A 491 13.86 -10.35 -7.01
CA ASN A 491 13.10 -9.35 -6.25
C ASN A 491 11.71 -9.05 -6.84
N ARG A 492 11.09 -10.04 -7.49
CA ARG A 492 9.72 -9.99 -7.97
C ARG A 492 8.95 -11.15 -7.39
N LEU A 493 7.78 -10.86 -6.83
CA LEU A 493 6.86 -11.89 -6.37
C LEU A 493 6.10 -12.44 -7.58
N MET A 494 6.19 -13.75 -7.80
CA MET A 494 5.44 -14.47 -8.81
C MET A 494 4.43 -15.37 -8.12
N LEU A 495 3.17 -15.32 -8.56
CA LEU A 495 2.05 -16.08 -8.02
C LEU A 495 1.60 -17.12 -9.06
N PHE A 496 1.36 -18.35 -8.62
CA PHE A 496 1.14 -19.49 -9.52
C PHE A 496 -0.07 -20.33 -9.14
N SER A 497 -0.73 -20.86 -10.18
CA SER A 497 -1.96 -21.65 -10.14
C SER A 497 -3.02 -20.92 -9.32
N ASP A 498 -3.78 -20.09 -10.02
CA ASP A 498 -4.90 -19.39 -9.41
C ASP A 498 -5.94 -20.42 -8.91
N LYS A 499 -6.90 -19.95 -8.11
CA LYS A 499 -7.99 -20.79 -7.61
C LYS A 499 -8.78 -21.47 -8.73
N ASN A 500 -8.77 -20.92 -9.95
CA ASN A 500 -9.58 -21.36 -11.08
C ASN A 500 -8.87 -22.35 -12.03
N GLY A 501 -7.55 -22.54 -11.89
CA GLY A 501 -6.75 -23.52 -12.64
C GLY A 501 -5.30 -23.11 -12.84
#